data_AF-A0A4U3L1Q5-F1
#
_entry.id   AF-A0A4U3L1Q5-F1
#
_cell.length_a   1.000
_cell.length_b   1.000
_cell.length_c   1.000
_cell.angle_alpha   90.00
_cell.angle_beta   90.00
_cell.angle_gamma   90.00
#
_symmetry.space_group_name_H-M   'P 1'
#
loop_
_entity.id
_entity.type
_entity.pdbx_description
1 polymer ?
#
loop_
_entity_poly.entity_id
_entity_poly.type
_entity_poly.pdbx_seq_one_letter_code
_entity_poly.pdbx_strand_id
1 'polypeptide(L)'
;MRWGEHQGKQRFKCKSCLLAYQDGLDGHTQLIRVSDEKHHKEIKEDPDNLIRLGVHLESITADGLKSILKVIKRSLPDVNVQRMLIHIQRMCLLWLTRYPEHASGQELRSLVLVLLKIKTQNNKLFWIRELNNQKVVDDTGISKGQLYEKGFKKFISKMMKVQIKTVP
;
A
#
# COMPACT_ATOMS: atom_id res chain seq x y z
N MET A 1 -3.00 2.29 17.01
CA MET A 1 -3.66 1.38 16.04
C MET A 1 -4.47 0.37 16.83
N ARG A 2 -5.79 0.27 16.65
CA ARG A 2 -6.62 -0.76 17.31
C ARG A 2 -7.19 -1.67 16.23
N TRP A 3 -6.96 -2.97 16.39
CA TRP A 3 -7.61 -3.99 15.58
C TRP A 3 -9.04 -4.17 16.12
N GLY A 4 -10.04 -4.05 15.24
CA GLY A 4 -11.42 -4.37 15.56
C GLY A 4 -11.77 -5.75 15.03
N GLU A 5 -12.88 -6.32 15.51
CA GLU A 5 -13.41 -7.58 15.00
C GLU A 5 -14.66 -7.30 14.15
N HIS A 6 -14.68 -7.82 12.93
CA HIS A 6 -15.86 -7.77 12.06
C HIS A 6 -16.05 -9.13 11.38
N GLN A 7 -17.17 -9.79 11.69
CA GLN A 7 -17.51 -11.14 11.21
C GLN A 7 -16.43 -12.18 11.53
N GLY A 8 -15.95 -12.23 12.77
CA GLY A 8 -14.95 -13.21 13.23
C GLY A 8 -13.55 -13.02 12.63
N LYS A 9 -13.29 -11.89 11.98
CA LYS A 9 -11.98 -11.56 11.37
C LYS A 9 -11.47 -10.25 11.96
N GLN A 10 -10.21 -10.27 12.42
CA GLN A 10 -9.52 -9.03 12.78
C GLN A 10 -9.42 -8.13 11.55
N ARG A 11 -9.95 -6.92 11.67
CA ARG A 11 -9.85 -5.87 10.67
C ARG A 11 -9.33 -4.60 11.31
N PHE A 12 -8.42 -3.95 10.62
CA PHE A 12 -8.06 -2.58 10.96
C PHE A 12 -9.28 -1.68 10.77
N LYS A 13 -9.64 -0.91 11.80
CA LYS A 13 -10.70 0.11 11.73
C LYS A 13 -10.06 1.47 11.58
N CYS A 14 -10.16 2.05 10.40
CA CYS A 14 -9.56 3.33 10.01
C CYS A 14 -10.53 4.46 10.33
N LYS A 15 -10.54 4.97 11.57
CA LYS A 15 -11.54 5.96 12.00
C LYS A 15 -11.60 7.26 11.16
N SER A 16 -10.53 7.58 10.44
CA SER A 16 -10.41 8.77 9.60
C SER A 16 -9.56 8.48 8.35
N CYS A 17 -9.92 9.05 7.22
CA CYS A 17 -9.16 9.09 5.98
C CYS A 17 -8.46 10.44 5.84
N LEU A 18 -7.20 10.43 5.41
CA LEU A 18 -6.49 11.64 5.00
C LEU A 18 -6.47 11.68 3.46
N LEU A 19 -7.01 12.75 2.89
CA LEU A 19 -6.89 13.06 1.47
C LEU A 19 -5.88 14.20 1.31
N ALA A 20 -4.95 14.02 0.38
CA ALA A 20 -3.97 15.03 0.03
C ALA A 20 -3.95 15.18 -1.50
N TYR A 21 -4.10 16.41 -1.97
CA TYR A 21 -4.02 16.78 -3.37
C TYR A 21 -2.70 17.49 -3.59
N GLN A 22 -1.91 16.98 -4.53
CA GLN A 22 -0.58 17.48 -4.81
C GLN A 22 -0.47 17.84 -6.29
N ASP A 23 0.27 18.90 -6.56
CA ASP A 23 0.66 19.25 -7.91
C ASP A 23 1.64 18.19 -8.47
N GLY A 24 1.43 17.79 -9.72
CA GLY A 24 2.25 16.77 -10.37
C GLY A 24 3.64 17.26 -10.80
N LEU A 25 3.84 18.57 -10.95
CA LEU A 25 5.09 19.17 -11.45
C LEU A 25 6.10 19.41 -10.33
N ASP A 26 5.67 20.01 -9.21
CA ASP A 26 6.55 20.41 -8.12
C ASP A 26 6.27 19.69 -6.78
N GLY A 27 5.21 18.89 -6.72
CA GLY A 27 4.81 18.16 -5.51
C GLY A 27 4.19 19.05 -4.43
N HIS A 28 3.87 20.31 -4.73
CA HIS A 28 3.24 21.22 -3.80
C HIS A 28 1.87 20.67 -3.36
N THR A 29 1.63 20.64 -2.04
CA THR A 29 0.34 20.17 -1.52
C THR A 29 -0.68 21.29 -1.61
N GLN A 30 -1.62 21.16 -2.54
CA GLN A 30 -2.66 22.14 -2.81
C GLN A 30 -3.79 22.09 -1.78
N LEU A 31 -4.13 20.89 -1.30
CA LEU A 31 -5.21 20.69 -0.34
C LEU A 31 -4.97 19.46 0.52
N ILE A 32 -5.24 19.60 1.82
CA ILE A 32 -5.33 18.49 2.76
C ILE A 32 -6.73 18.48 3.36
N ARG A 33 -7.37 17.31 3.35
CA ARG A 33 -8.65 17.08 4.03
C ARG A 33 -8.55 15.84 4.91
N VAL A 34 -9.04 15.97 6.14
CA VAL A 34 -9.33 14.83 7.01
C VAL A 34 -10.83 14.55 6.92
N SER A 35 -11.18 13.34 6.51
CA SER A 35 -12.56 12.85 6.42
C SER A 35 -12.73 11.64 7.34
N ASP A 36 -13.96 11.28 7.69
CA ASP A 36 -14.23 10.07 8.47
C ASP A 36 -14.65 8.88 7.56
N GLU A 37 -14.64 7.68 8.13
CA GLU A 37 -14.94 6.42 7.42
C GLU A 37 -16.36 6.36 6.82
N LYS A 38 -17.26 7.30 7.15
CA LYS A 38 -18.68 7.28 6.77
C LYS A 38 -18.96 8.08 5.49
N HIS A 39 -18.09 9.01 5.09
CA HIS A 39 -18.37 9.92 3.98
C HIS A 39 -17.73 9.47 2.65
N HIS A 40 -18.13 8.29 2.16
CA HIS A 40 -17.87 7.88 0.76
C HIS A 40 -18.34 8.92 -0.28
N LYS A 41 -19.27 9.81 0.12
CA LYS A 41 -19.73 10.93 -0.68
C LYS A 41 -18.62 11.95 -0.95
N GLU A 42 -17.87 12.37 0.07
CA GLU A 42 -16.79 13.37 -0.09
C GLU A 42 -15.68 12.87 -1.02
N ILE A 43 -15.30 11.60 -0.87
CA ILE A 43 -14.29 10.94 -1.72
C ILE A 43 -14.73 10.86 -3.19
N LYS A 44 -16.04 10.94 -3.44
CA LYS A 44 -16.62 11.02 -4.79
C LYS A 44 -16.74 12.47 -5.27
N GLU A 45 -17.24 13.35 -4.41
CA GLU A 45 -17.52 14.74 -4.71
C GLU A 45 -16.24 15.53 -5.02
N ASP A 46 -15.15 15.26 -4.31
CA ASP A 46 -13.91 16.01 -4.51
C ASP A 46 -13.32 15.79 -5.92
N PRO A 47 -13.12 14.54 -6.43
CA PRO A 47 -12.77 14.32 -7.83
C PRO A 47 -13.71 14.98 -8.83
N ASP A 48 -15.03 14.83 -8.63
CA ASP A 48 -16.03 15.37 -9.55
C ASP A 48 -15.94 16.91 -9.61
N ASN A 49 -15.71 17.58 -8.47
CA ASN A 49 -15.55 19.02 -8.39
C ASN A 49 -14.22 19.51 -8.97
N LEU A 50 -13.12 18.80 -8.75
CA LEU A 50 -11.82 19.14 -9.34
C LEU A 50 -11.88 19.08 -10.86
N ILE A 51 -12.52 18.05 -11.43
CA ILE A 51 -12.74 17.96 -12.88
C ILE A 51 -13.57 19.13 -13.39
N ARG A 52 -14.65 19.52 -12.68
CA ARG A 52 -15.49 20.67 -13.05
C ARG A 52 -14.72 21.99 -13.05
N LEU A 53 -13.71 22.11 -12.19
CA LEU A 53 -12.81 23.26 -12.14
C LEU A 53 -11.71 23.22 -13.23
N GLY A 54 -11.70 22.20 -14.08
CA GLY A 54 -10.70 22.03 -15.14
C GLY A 54 -9.38 21.39 -14.68
N VAL A 55 -9.34 20.82 -13.46
CA VAL A 55 -8.15 20.14 -12.96
C VAL A 55 -8.04 18.75 -13.59
N HIS A 56 -6.88 18.44 -14.16
CA HIS A 56 -6.58 17.12 -14.70
C HIS A 56 -5.97 16.21 -13.63
N LEU A 57 -6.68 15.13 -13.29
CA LEU A 57 -6.21 14.12 -12.32
C LEU A 57 -5.45 13.01 -13.05
N GLU A 58 -4.12 13.02 -12.94
CA GLU A 58 -3.25 12.03 -13.60
C GLU A 58 -3.21 10.68 -12.87
N SER A 59 -3.11 10.73 -11.54
CA SER A 59 -2.99 9.52 -10.72
C SER A 59 -3.55 9.70 -9.30
N ILE A 60 -3.88 8.57 -8.66
CA ILE A 60 -4.31 8.52 -7.27
C ILE A 60 -3.51 7.45 -6.54
N THR A 61 -2.96 7.81 -5.37
CA THR A 61 -2.39 6.82 -4.44
C THR A 61 -3.33 6.59 -3.25
N ALA A 62 -3.59 5.34 -2.89
CA ALA A 62 -4.51 5.00 -1.81
C ALA A 62 -4.05 3.79 -0.99
N ASP A 63 -4.52 3.69 0.26
CA ASP A 63 -4.32 2.53 1.14
C ASP A 63 -4.95 1.23 0.60
N GLY A 64 -5.79 1.35 -0.43
CA GLY A 64 -6.35 0.23 -1.18
C GLY A 64 -7.49 -0.49 -0.45
N LEU A 65 -8.29 0.26 0.31
CA LEU A 65 -9.61 -0.15 0.79
C LEU A 65 -10.54 -0.37 -0.39
N LYS A 66 -11.18 -1.56 -0.48
CA LYS A 66 -12.01 -1.93 -1.63
C LYS A 66 -13.18 -0.96 -1.88
N SER A 67 -13.78 -0.43 -0.82
CA SER A 67 -14.88 0.54 -0.93
C SER A 67 -14.41 1.82 -1.62
N ILE A 68 -13.27 2.37 -1.18
CA ILE A 68 -12.65 3.57 -1.74
C ILE A 68 -12.24 3.35 -3.19
N LEU A 69 -11.55 2.25 -3.49
CA LEU A 69 -11.16 1.92 -4.87
C LEU A 69 -12.38 1.79 -5.81
N LYS A 70 -13.51 1.27 -5.31
CA LYS A 70 -14.74 1.16 -6.08
C LYS A 70 -15.37 2.53 -6.36
N VAL A 71 -15.30 3.46 -5.40
CA VAL A 71 -15.78 4.84 -5.58
C VAL A 71 -14.90 5.58 -6.57
N ILE A 72 -13.57 5.52 -6.42
CA ILE A 72 -12.60 6.15 -7.33
C ILE A 72 -12.84 5.68 -8.76
N LYS A 73 -12.91 4.36 -9.00
CA LYS A 73 -13.14 3.82 -10.36
C LYS A 73 -14.47 4.21 -10.99
N ARG A 74 -15.48 4.59 -10.18
CA ARG A 74 -16.78 5.03 -10.69
C ARG A 74 -16.76 6.49 -11.13
N SER A 75 -16.06 7.35 -10.40
CA SER A 75 -15.90 8.77 -10.76
C SER A 75 -14.79 8.98 -11.79
N LEU A 76 -13.73 8.18 -11.72
CA LEU A 76 -12.52 8.29 -12.52
C LEU A 76 -12.14 6.92 -13.09
N PRO A 77 -12.78 6.46 -14.17
CA PRO A 77 -12.51 5.14 -14.73
C PRO A 77 -11.10 5.02 -15.33
N ASP A 78 -10.57 6.13 -15.85
CA ASP A 78 -9.30 6.16 -16.60
C ASP A 78 -8.09 6.60 -15.79
N VAL A 79 -8.28 7.05 -14.54
CA VAL A 79 -7.16 7.50 -13.69
C VAL A 79 -6.29 6.33 -13.26
N ASN A 80 -4.98 6.55 -13.20
CA ASN A 80 -4.05 5.54 -12.72
C ASN A 80 -4.12 5.44 -11.19
N VAL A 81 -4.48 4.27 -10.67
CA VAL A 81 -4.62 4.06 -9.21
C VAL A 81 -3.52 3.14 -8.69
N GLN A 82 -2.71 3.68 -7.78
CA GLN A 82 -1.62 2.96 -7.14
C GLN A 82 -1.89 2.74 -5.65
N ARG A 83 -1.54 1.57 -5.13
CA ARG A 83 -1.48 1.39 -3.67
C ARG A 83 -0.29 2.16 -3.10
N MET A 84 -0.52 2.94 -2.06
CA MET A 84 0.50 3.80 -1.48
C MET A 84 1.65 2.97 -0.85
N LEU A 85 2.89 3.18 -1.33
CA LEU A 85 4.05 2.39 -0.91
C LEU A 85 4.37 2.53 0.58
N ILE A 86 4.18 3.72 1.17
CA ILE A 86 4.38 3.94 2.61
C ILE A 86 3.42 3.08 3.45
N HIS A 87 2.19 2.87 2.99
CA HIS A 87 1.23 2.00 3.66
C HIS A 87 1.69 0.54 3.59
N ILE A 88 2.14 0.09 2.43
CA ILE A 88 2.69 -1.27 2.25
C ILE A 88 3.90 -1.46 3.19
N GLN A 89 4.87 -0.56 3.15
CA GLN A 89 6.06 -0.64 4.00
C GLN A 89 5.69 -0.67 5.48
N ARG A 90 4.80 0.22 5.94
CA ARG A 90 4.33 0.24 7.33
C ARG A 90 3.68 -1.08 7.73
N MET A 91 2.81 -1.62 6.90
CA MET A 91 2.15 -2.90 7.15
C MET A 91 3.15 -4.07 7.20
N CYS A 92 4.16 -4.05 6.34
CA CYS A 92 5.21 -5.06 6.33
C CYS A 92 6.10 -4.98 7.57
N LEU A 93 6.47 -3.77 8.01
CA LEU A 93 7.26 -3.57 9.24
C LEU A 93 6.47 -3.94 10.50
N LEU A 94 5.15 -3.75 10.51
CA LEU A 94 4.30 -4.25 11.60
C LEU A 94 4.27 -5.78 11.61
N TRP A 95 4.21 -6.42 10.44
CA TRP A 95 4.23 -7.87 10.32
C TRP A 95 5.57 -8.44 10.80
N LEU A 96 6.69 -7.92 10.26
CA LEU A 96 8.05 -8.38 10.59
C LEU A 96 8.51 -8.03 12.01
N THR A 97 7.66 -7.34 12.79
CA THR A 97 8.01 -6.61 14.01
C THR A 97 8.98 -5.45 13.74
N ARG A 98 8.99 -4.48 14.65
CA ARG A 98 9.90 -3.32 14.54
C ARG A 98 11.37 -3.72 14.74
N TYR A 99 11.61 -4.82 15.47
CA TYR A 99 12.93 -5.34 15.86
C TYR A 99 12.92 -6.88 15.76
N PRO A 100 13.14 -7.44 14.56
CA PRO A 100 13.16 -8.90 14.37
C PRO A 100 14.43 -9.51 14.99
N GLU A 101 14.25 -10.52 15.84
CA GLU A 101 15.36 -11.27 16.44
C GLU A 101 15.99 -12.26 15.45
N HIS A 102 15.19 -12.85 14.56
CA HIS A 102 15.66 -13.82 13.58
C HIS A 102 16.34 -13.16 12.37
N ALA A 103 17.44 -13.77 11.91
CA ALA A 103 18.21 -13.32 10.74
C ALA A 103 17.33 -13.14 9.49
N SER A 104 16.43 -14.09 9.20
CA SER A 104 15.52 -13.98 8.06
C SER A 104 14.52 -12.82 8.16
N GLY A 105 14.09 -12.48 9.38
CA GLY A 105 13.27 -11.30 9.63
C GLY A 105 14.04 -9.99 9.39
N GLN A 106 15.33 -9.97 9.71
CA GLN A 106 16.23 -8.82 9.47
C GLN A 106 16.51 -8.63 7.97
N GLU A 107 16.71 -9.71 7.22
CA GLU A 107 16.87 -9.69 5.76
C GLU A 107 15.61 -9.17 5.06
N LEU A 108 14.44 -9.72 5.40
CA LEU A 108 13.15 -9.25 4.88
C LEU A 108 12.90 -7.78 5.23
N ARG A 109 13.29 -7.35 6.44
CA ARG A 109 13.17 -5.95 6.86
C ARG A 109 14.03 -5.05 5.97
N SER A 110 15.26 -5.47 5.64
CA SER A 110 16.15 -4.71 4.75
C SER A 110 15.53 -4.51 3.36
N LEU A 111 14.87 -5.55 2.82
CA LEU A 111 14.11 -5.44 1.56
C LEU A 111 12.88 -4.52 1.69
N VAL A 112 12.15 -4.58 2.80
CA VAL A 112 10.98 -3.71 3.04
C VAL A 112 11.38 -2.24 3.13
N LEU A 113 12.54 -1.93 3.73
CA LEU A 113 13.01 -0.54 3.87
C LEU A 113 13.35 0.13 2.53
N VAL A 114 13.63 -0.63 1.48
CA VAL A 114 13.90 -0.08 0.15
C VAL A 114 12.66 0.08 -0.73
N LEU A 115 11.46 -0.29 -0.25
CA LEU A 115 10.20 -0.18 -1.02
C LEU A 115 9.95 1.23 -1.57
N LEU A 116 10.22 2.28 -0.78
CA LEU A 116 10.02 3.68 -1.21
C LEU A 116 11.02 4.15 -2.27
N LYS A 117 12.10 3.38 -2.52
CA LYS A 117 13.09 3.63 -3.56
C LYS A 117 12.67 3.03 -4.92
N ILE A 118 11.54 2.33 -4.99
CA ILE A 118 10.99 1.83 -6.25
C ILE A 118 10.37 3.00 -7.02
N LYS A 119 11.04 3.43 -8.08
CA LYS A 119 10.61 4.53 -8.96
C LYS A 119 10.28 4.07 -10.37
N THR A 120 10.83 2.93 -10.80
CA THR A 120 10.69 2.40 -12.16
C THR A 120 10.17 0.96 -12.12
N GLN A 121 9.70 0.49 -13.26
CA GLN A 121 9.32 -0.91 -13.41
C GLN A 121 10.51 -1.86 -13.21
N ASN A 122 11.71 -1.46 -13.63
CA ASN A 122 12.93 -2.23 -13.41
C ASN A 122 13.27 -2.35 -11.92
N ASN A 123 13.17 -1.26 -11.15
CA ASN A 123 13.36 -1.30 -9.70
C ASN A 123 12.38 -2.29 -9.05
N LYS A 124 11.13 -2.31 -9.52
CA LYS A 124 10.10 -3.23 -9.02
C LYS A 124 10.44 -4.68 -9.37
N LEU A 125 10.80 -4.97 -10.61
CA LEU A 125 11.16 -6.33 -11.05
C LEU A 125 12.37 -6.85 -10.27
N PHE A 126 13.39 -6.01 -10.10
CA PHE A 126 14.55 -6.31 -9.26
C PHE A 126 14.12 -6.62 -7.82
N TRP A 127 13.32 -5.76 -7.21
CA TRP A 127 12.85 -5.96 -5.84
C TRP A 127 12.03 -7.26 -5.68
N ILE A 128 11.16 -7.59 -6.64
CA ILE A 128 10.38 -8.84 -6.63
C ILE A 128 11.31 -10.05 -6.74
N ARG A 129 12.32 -9.98 -7.61
CA ARG A 129 13.33 -11.03 -7.75
C ARG A 129 14.06 -11.24 -6.43
N GLU A 130 14.53 -10.17 -5.79
CA GLU A 130 15.22 -10.24 -4.50
C GLU A 130 14.33 -10.83 -3.41
N LEU A 131 13.06 -10.41 -3.31
CA LEU A 131 12.09 -10.99 -2.38
C LEU A 131 11.89 -12.49 -2.59
N ASN A 132 11.85 -12.94 -3.85
CA ASN A 132 11.68 -14.35 -4.18
C ASN A 132 12.95 -15.16 -3.90
N ASN A 133 14.12 -14.58 -4.14
CA ASN A 133 15.43 -15.20 -3.98
C ASN A 133 15.85 -15.40 -2.52
N GLN A 134 15.26 -14.69 -1.55
CA GLN A 134 15.48 -14.94 -0.13
C GLN A 134 15.14 -16.41 0.19
N LYS A 135 16.18 -17.23 0.36
CA LYS A 135 16.11 -18.64 0.71
C LYS A 135 15.82 -18.77 2.19
N VAL A 136 14.85 -19.61 2.54
CA VAL A 136 14.46 -19.83 3.92
C VAL A 136 15.31 -20.95 4.50
N VAL A 137 16.37 -20.59 5.21
CA VAL A 137 17.16 -21.54 6.00
C VAL A 137 17.38 -20.90 7.37
N ASP A 138 16.91 -21.57 8.40
CA ASP A 138 17.23 -21.25 9.80
C ASP A 138 18.62 -21.80 10.16
N ASP A 139 19.24 -21.24 11.20
CA ASP A 139 20.57 -21.64 11.68
C ASP A 139 20.65 -23.10 12.19
N THR A 140 19.52 -23.81 12.20
CA THR A 140 19.39 -25.21 12.67
C THR A 140 18.80 -26.19 11.65
N GLY A 141 18.44 -25.75 10.43
CA GLY A 141 17.90 -26.62 9.38
C GLY A 141 16.49 -27.19 9.63
N ILE A 142 15.68 -26.59 10.52
CA ILE A 142 14.32 -27.05 10.87
C ILE A 142 13.25 -25.99 10.49
N SER A 143 12.23 -26.44 9.77
CA SER A 143 11.18 -25.66 9.07
C SER A 143 10.20 -24.81 9.90
N LYS A 144 10.54 -24.33 11.10
CA LYS A 144 9.63 -23.46 11.87
C LYS A 144 9.55 -22.03 11.30
N GLY A 145 10.60 -21.53 10.64
CA GLY A 145 10.62 -20.23 9.94
C GLY A 145 9.86 -20.18 8.60
N GLN A 146 9.62 -21.34 7.98
CA GLN A 146 9.03 -21.42 6.64
C GLN A 146 7.56 -20.97 6.57
N LEU A 147 6.78 -21.18 7.64
CA LEU A 147 5.35 -20.80 7.65
C LEU A 147 5.17 -19.28 7.76
N TYR A 148 5.98 -18.63 8.60
CA TYR A 148 5.94 -17.19 8.84
C TYR A 148 6.32 -16.40 7.59
N GLU A 149 7.40 -16.82 6.92
CA GLU A 149 7.88 -16.17 5.70
C GLU A 149 7.01 -16.46 4.49
N LYS A 150 6.47 -17.68 4.35
CA LYS A 150 5.47 -18.00 3.33
C LYS A 150 4.20 -17.17 3.54
N GLY A 151 3.80 -16.96 4.80
CA GLY A 151 2.74 -16.04 5.19
C GLY A 151 3.03 -14.61 4.77
N PHE A 152 4.24 -14.13 5.03
CA PHE A 152 4.70 -12.79 4.67
C PHE A 152 4.79 -12.56 3.15
N LYS A 153 5.40 -13.49 2.39
CA LYS A 153 5.46 -13.42 0.92
C LYS A 153 4.05 -13.42 0.32
N LYS A 154 3.13 -14.23 0.86
CA LYS A 154 1.71 -14.23 0.46
C LYS A 154 1.01 -12.90 0.79
N PHE A 155 1.30 -12.33 1.95
CA PHE A 155 0.78 -11.04 2.40
C PHE A 155 1.24 -9.90 1.49
N ILE A 156 2.55 -9.77 1.26
CA ILE A 156 3.13 -8.76 0.35
C ILE A 156 2.62 -8.93 -1.07
N SER A 157 2.61 -10.15 -1.61
CA SER A 157 2.11 -10.41 -2.95
C SER A 157 0.67 -9.91 -3.11
N LYS A 158 -0.18 -10.11 -2.08
CA LYS A 158 -1.56 -9.60 -2.08
C LYS A 158 -1.62 -8.07 -2.02
N MET A 159 -0.73 -7.40 -1.30
CA MET A 159 -0.67 -5.95 -1.25
C MET A 159 -0.20 -5.34 -2.57
N MET A 160 0.83 -5.94 -3.18
CA MET A 160 1.40 -5.48 -4.44
C MET A 160 0.56 -5.80 -5.68
N LYS A 161 -0.41 -6.74 -5.59
CA LYS A 161 -1.36 -7.05 -6.67
C LYS A 161 -2.28 -5.88 -7.03
N VAL A 162 -2.44 -4.89 -6.16
CA VAL A 162 -3.21 -3.67 -6.48
C VAL A 162 -2.23 -2.61 -7.01
N GLN A 163 -1.81 -2.81 -8.26
CA GLN A 163 -1.20 -1.77 -9.07
C GLN A 163 -2.04 -1.67 -10.33
N ILE A 164 -2.80 -0.59 -10.47
CA ILE A 164 -3.51 -0.29 -11.71
C ILE A 164 -2.54 0.54 -12.54
N LYS A 165 -2.12 -0.07 -13.65
CA LYS A 165 -1.31 0.47 -14.75
C LYS A 165 -0.23 1.47 -14.33
N THR A 166 1.03 1.03 -14.36
CA THR A 166 2.14 1.97 -14.54
C THR A 166 1.88 2.72 -15.84
N VAL A 167 1.86 4.05 -15.77
CA VAL A 167 1.85 4.93 -16.94
C VAL A 167 3.04 4.51 -17.83
N PRO A 168 2.86 4.44 -19.17
CA PRO A 168 3.98 4.23 -20.08
C PRO A 168 5.09 5.27 -19.88
#